data_AF-A0A372DFM4-F1
#
_entry.id   AF-A0A372DFM4-F1
#
_cell.length_a   1.000
_cell.length_b   1.000
_cell.length_c   1.000
_cell.angle_alpha   90.00
_cell.angle_beta   90.00
_cell.angle_gamma   90.00
#
_symmetry.space_group_name_H-M   'P 1'
#
loop_
_entity.id
_entity.type
_entity.pdbx_description
1 polymer ?
#
loop_
_entity_poly.entity_id
_entity_poly.type
_entity_poly.pdbx_seq_one_letter_code
_entity_poly.pdbx_strand_id
1 'polypeptide(L)'
;MRFDLVTLFPDFFESPLRSGLVGKALQKKIAEVFVTNPRDFATDKHRKVDDEPYGGGVGMVMKPEPIAAALDSLPQLPRREVIYFTPQGQPMTQSLFKALSANCDQLVLLCGHYEGVDERVMSLVDREVSLGDFVLTCGEIPALTLLNGVLRLQPGTVGKEESLKAESFEEPLLDYPHYTRPPEFRGLTVPAVLMSGNHGAIEQWRREEQILRTRERRPDLDRPPAPLPPHPPCMGPDQWTQVKWVIQRLEADQIRYQVTGGLAGNLYGSAWPLHDLDVDVAIADFDRAYACFQDWAIAPPDRYVDSEFDLLLLRLDVNGLLVDLCADEAAYAIRGQKRLPLNTDLKTAHHTRYFGQSLWVQSLHHLIAYKERLGRSADLAELRQLLR
;
A
#
# COMPACT_ATOMS: atom_id res chain seq x y z
N MET A 1 -0.29 0.35 20.56
CA MET A 1 -0.38 1.11 19.29
C MET A 1 -0.80 2.55 19.58
N ARG A 2 -0.24 3.53 18.87
CA ARG A 2 -0.58 4.95 18.98
C ARG A 2 -1.25 5.47 17.70
N PHE A 3 -2.31 6.24 17.84
CA PHE A 3 -2.92 7.01 16.75
C PHE A 3 -2.75 8.51 17.01
N ASP A 4 -2.28 9.25 16.02
CA ASP A 4 -2.22 10.71 16.05
C ASP A 4 -3.13 11.27 14.95
N LEU A 5 -4.22 11.90 15.34
CA LEU A 5 -5.17 12.53 14.43
C LEU A 5 -4.72 13.97 14.17
N VAL A 6 -4.40 14.30 12.92
CA VAL A 6 -4.08 15.67 12.50
C VAL A 6 -5.30 16.22 11.75
N THR A 7 -6.04 17.12 12.40
CA THR A 7 -7.38 17.54 11.95
C THR A 7 -7.67 18.98 12.36
N LEU A 8 -8.43 19.70 11.51
CA LEU A 8 -8.95 21.02 11.85
C LEU A 8 -10.15 20.98 12.82
N PHE A 9 -10.78 19.81 13.00
CA PHE A 9 -12.00 19.59 13.77
C PHE A 9 -11.84 18.50 14.84
N PRO A 10 -11.07 18.75 15.92
CA PRO A 10 -10.88 17.79 17.00
C PRO A 10 -12.18 17.23 17.59
N ASP A 11 -13.20 18.07 17.73
CA ASP A 11 -14.49 17.73 18.33
C ASP A 11 -15.23 16.62 17.58
N PHE A 12 -14.92 16.41 16.29
CA PHE A 12 -15.47 15.33 15.46
C PHE A 12 -15.23 13.95 16.11
N PHE A 13 -14.09 13.78 16.78
CA PHE A 13 -13.68 12.50 17.34
C PHE A 13 -14.13 12.27 18.78
N GLU A 14 -14.65 13.29 19.48
CA GLU A 14 -14.98 13.17 20.91
C GLU A 14 -15.96 12.03 21.21
N SER A 15 -17.07 11.99 20.46
CA SER A 15 -18.12 10.99 20.67
C SER A 15 -17.70 9.58 20.21
N PRO A 16 -17.16 9.40 18.98
CA PRO A 16 -16.70 8.09 18.53
C PRO A 16 -15.61 7.46 19.40
N LEU A 17 -14.66 8.26 19.90
CA LEU A 17 -13.57 7.76 20.75
C LEU A 17 -14.02 7.40 22.17
N ARG A 18 -15.21 7.84 22.61
CA ARG A 18 -15.77 7.52 23.93
C ARG A 18 -16.83 6.43 23.89
N SER A 19 -17.26 6.02 22.69
CA SER A 19 -18.42 5.16 22.50
C SER A 19 -18.04 3.74 22.10
N GLY A 20 -18.93 2.80 22.44
CA GLY A 20 -18.88 1.43 21.93
C GLY A 20 -17.58 0.68 22.26
N LEU A 21 -17.12 -0.11 21.29
CA LEU A 21 -15.91 -0.93 21.44
C LEU A 21 -14.63 -0.10 21.44
N VAL A 22 -14.58 0.95 20.60
CA VAL A 22 -13.43 1.87 20.52
C VAL A 22 -13.16 2.49 21.89
N GLY A 23 -14.17 3.13 22.50
CA GLY A 23 -13.98 3.75 23.82
C GLY A 23 -13.57 2.76 24.91
N LYS A 24 -14.13 1.54 24.89
CA LYS A 24 -13.71 0.47 25.83
C LYS A 24 -12.26 0.05 25.61
N ALA A 25 -11.81 -0.08 24.35
CA ALA A 25 -10.43 -0.46 24.04
C ALA A 25 -9.43 0.62 24.47
N LEU A 26 -9.76 1.90 24.26
CA LEU A 26 -8.95 3.04 24.71
C LEU A 26 -8.89 3.14 26.24
N GLN A 27 -10.01 2.94 26.95
CA GLN A 27 -10.02 2.88 28.41
C GLN A 27 -9.14 1.75 28.98
N LYS A 28 -9.06 0.63 28.27
CA LYS A 28 -8.17 -0.49 28.58
C LYS A 28 -6.71 -0.26 28.15
N LYS A 29 -6.39 0.88 27.54
CA LYS A 29 -5.07 1.24 27.00
C LYS A 29 -4.53 0.24 25.96
N ILE A 30 -5.42 -0.39 25.19
CA ILE A 30 -5.00 -1.25 24.06
C ILE A 30 -4.36 -0.39 22.97
N ALA A 31 -4.90 0.81 22.78
CA ALA A 31 -4.29 1.87 22.01
C ALA A 31 -4.50 3.22 22.69
N GLU A 32 -3.77 4.22 22.22
CA GLU A 32 -3.92 5.61 22.63
C GLU A 32 -4.18 6.48 21.41
N VAL A 33 -5.02 7.50 21.56
CA VAL A 33 -5.38 8.43 20.49
C VAL A 33 -5.10 9.85 20.94
N PHE A 34 -4.36 10.59 20.13
CA PHE A 34 -4.02 11.99 20.36
C PHE A 34 -4.54 12.81 19.19
N VAL A 35 -4.93 14.05 19.44
CA VAL A 35 -5.50 14.94 18.42
C VAL A 35 -4.68 16.21 18.38
N THR A 36 -4.23 16.59 17.20
CA THR A 36 -3.39 17.76 16.94
C THR A 36 -4.06 18.63 15.91
N ASN A 37 -4.28 19.90 16.22
CA ASN A 37 -4.91 20.85 15.32
C ASN A 37 -3.85 21.70 14.60
N PRO A 38 -3.72 21.62 13.26
CA PRO A 38 -2.83 22.49 12.50
C PRO A 38 -3.01 23.99 12.77
N ARG A 39 -4.20 24.44 13.21
CA ARG A 39 -4.44 25.83 13.59
C ARG A 39 -3.55 26.31 14.73
N ASP A 40 -3.08 25.42 15.60
CA ASP A 40 -2.18 25.78 16.70
C ASP A 40 -0.75 26.05 16.25
N PHE A 41 -0.42 25.72 15.00
CA PHE A 41 0.90 25.91 14.38
C PHE A 41 0.92 27.03 13.32
N ALA A 42 -0.22 27.64 13.03
CA ALA A 42 -0.30 28.78 12.14
C ALA A 42 0.35 30.01 12.80
N THR A 43 1.20 30.70 12.03
CA THR A 43 2.02 31.82 12.53
C THR A 43 1.33 33.18 12.46
N ASP A 44 0.24 33.29 11.72
CA ASP A 44 -0.52 34.52 11.59
C ASP A 44 -1.55 34.68 12.72
N LYS A 45 -1.94 35.94 12.97
CA LYS A 45 -2.90 36.31 14.03
C LYS A 45 -4.25 35.60 13.90
N HIS A 46 -4.66 35.24 12.70
CA HIS A 46 -5.95 34.61 12.41
C HIS A 46 -5.88 33.09 12.40
N ARG A 47 -4.71 32.50 12.66
CA ARG A 47 -4.46 31.05 12.61
C ARG A 47 -4.93 30.44 11.28
N LYS A 48 -4.58 31.08 10.17
CA LYS A 48 -4.97 30.69 8.81
C LYS A 48 -4.21 29.43 8.39
N VAL A 49 -4.97 28.40 8.03
CA VAL A 49 -4.46 27.05 7.70
C VAL A 49 -4.71 26.66 6.24
N ASP A 50 -5.31 27.56 5.48
CA ASP A 50 -5.72 27.37 4.09
C ASP A 50 -5.49 28.67 3.31
N ASP A 51 -5.25 28.59 2.00
CA ASP A 51 -5.16 29.77 1.13
C ASP A 51 -5.69 29.47 -0.29
N GLU A 52 -5.81 30.51 -1.11
CA GLU A 52 -6.22 30.35 -2.51
C GLU A 52 -5.19 29.50 -3.30
N PRO A 53 -5.64 28.62 -4.21
CA PRO A 53 -4.73 27.82 -5.02
C PRO A 53 -3.96 28.67 -6.03
N TYR A 54 -2.67 28.38 -6.19
CA TYR A 54 -1.91 28.87 -7.35
C TYR A 54 -2.52 28.32 -8.65
N GLY A 55 -2.55 29.14 -9.70
CA GLY A 55 -3.21 28.81 -10.97
C GLY A 55 -4.67 29.25 -11.07
N GLY A 56 -5.24 29.79 -9.98
CA GLY A 56 -6.64 30.17 -9.90
C GLY A 56 -7.56 28.96 -9.71
N GLY A 57 -8.86 29.19 -9.61
CA GLY A 57 -9.85 28.17 -9.30
C GLY A 57 -10.81 28.62 -8.21
N VAL A 58 -11.71 27.72 -7.81
CA VAL A 58 -12.61 27.92 -6.66
C VAL A 58 -12.09 27.13 -5.47
N GLY A 59 -12.48 27.53 -4.27
CA GLY A 59 -12.12 26.82 -3.03
C GLY A 59 -10.79 27.27 -2.44
N MET A 60 -10.36 26.54 -1.41
CA MET A 60 -9.14 26.81 -0.64
C MET A 60 -8.30 25.54 -0.56
N VAL A 61 -7.00 25.67 -0.41
CA VAL A 61 -6.06 24.56 -0.25
C VAL A 61 -5.36 24.71 1.10
N MET A 62 -5.27 23.63 1.87
CA MET A 62 -4.59 23.67 3.16
C MET A 62 -3.09 23.96 2.98
N LYS A 63 -2.59 24.92 3.76
CA LYS A 63 -1.21 25.39 3.69
C LYS A 63 -0.22 24.33 4.17
N PRO A 64 0.97 24.24 3.55
CA PRO A 64 1.95 23.23 3.92
C PRO A 64 2.59 23.49 5.30
N GLU A 65 2.82 24.75 5.68
CA GLU A 65 3.61 25.06 6.88
C GLU A 65 2.92 24.65 8.19
N PRO A 66 1.62 24.94 8.42
CA PRO A 66 0.94 24.48 9.63
C PRO A 66 0.81 22.95 9.70
N ILE A 67 0.67 22.27 8.56
CA ILE A 67 0.65 20.80 8.50
C ILE A 67 2.01 20.24 8.87
N ALA A 68 3.08 20.72 8.24
CA ALA A 68 4.45 20.26 8.50
C ALA A 68 4.81 20.45 9.98
N ALA A 69 4.56 21.64 10.53
CA ALA A 69 4.81 21.92 11.94
C ALA A 69 3.96 21.04 12.89
N ALA A 70 2.71 20.75 12.54
CA ALA A 70 1.89 19.82 13.30
C ALA A 70 2.49 18.41 13.28
N LEU A 71 2.91 17.91 12.12
CA LEU A 71 3.54 16.60 11.96
C LEU A 71 4.89 16.49 12.70
N ASP A 72 5.69 17.56 12.67
CA ASP A 72 6.98 17.65 13.35
C ASP A 72 6.85 17.68 14.89
N SER A 73 5.71 18.16 15.39
CA SER A 73 5.43 18.18 16.83
C SER A 73 5.13 16.80 17.43
N LEU A 74 4.81 15.82 16.59
CA LEU A 74 4.44 14.48 17.03
C LEU A 74 5.68 13.65 17.37
N PRO A 75 5.59 12.73 18.35
CA PRO A 75 6.68 11.78 18.57
C PRO A 75 6.86 10.90 17.33
N GLN A 76 8.09 10.44 17.10
CA GLN A 76 8.40 9.49 16.04
C GLN A 76 8.72 8.12 16.66
N LEU A 77 7.70 7.26 16.77
CA LEU A 77 7.90 5.88 17.21
C LEU A 77 8.50 5.04 16.07
N PRO A 78 9.14 3.90 16.39
CA PRO A 78 9.51 2.92 15.38
C PRO A 78 8.30 2.53 14.51
N ARG A 79 8.53 2.25 13.22
CA ARG A 79 7.46 1.82 12.29
C ARG A 79 6.23 2.75 12.29
N ARG A 80 6.50 4.06 12.27
CA ARG A 80 5.50 5.13 12.09
C ARG A 80 5.05 5.18 10.63
N GLU A 81 3.77 5.42 10.43
CA GLU A 81 3.20 5.68 9.09
C GLU A 81 2.29 6.92 9.11
N VAL A 82 2.56 7.88 8.22
CA VAL A 82 1.74 9.07 7.98
C VAL A 82 0.80 8.81 6.81
N ILE A 83 -0.49 8.76 7.10
CA ILE A 83 -1.55 8.45 6.14
C ILE A 83 -2.34 9.71 5.84
N TYR A 84 -2.41 10.08 4.57
CA TYR A 84 -3.30 11.13 4.07
C TYR A 84 -4.57 10.52 3.46
N PHE A 85 -5.74 11.05 3.83
CA PHE A 85 -7.00 10.60 3.27
C PHE A 85 -7.42 11.45 2.09
N THR A 86 -7.51 10.81 0.93
CA THR A 86 -7.85 11.45 -0.35
C THR A 86 -8.54 10.43 -1.25
N PRO A 87 -9.54 10.83 -2.07
CA PRO A 87 -10.17 9.93 -3.03
C PRO A 87 -9.19 9.37 -4.08
N GLN A 88 -8.00 9.99 -4.23
CA GLN A 88 -6.93 9.53 -5.14
C GLN A 88 -6.07 8.39 -4.56
N GLY A 89 -6.21 8.11 -3.26
CA GLY A 89 -5.41 7.11 -2.55
C GLY A 89 -5.84 5.68 -2.86
N GLN A 90 -5.06 4.71 -2.38
CA GLN A 90 -5.43 3.30 -2.50
C GLN A 90 -6.72 3.01 -1.71
N PRO A 91 -7.64 2.17 -2.21
CA PRO A 91 -8.88 1.84 -1.48
C PRO A 91 -8.62 1.17 -0.13
N MET A 92 -9.43 1.52 0.88
CA MET A 92 -9.44 0.81 2.16
C MET A 92 -9.94 -0.62 2.01
N THR A 93 -9.16 -1.57 2.52
CA THR A 93 -9.49 -3.01 2.50
C THR A 93 -9.19 -3.66 3.85
N GLN A 94 -9.79 -4.82 4.10
CA GLN A 94 -9.49 -5.62 5.30
C GLN A 94 -7.99 -6.00 5.37
N SER A 95 -7.37 -6.29 4.22
CA SER A 95 -5.93 -6.55 4.12
C SER A 95 -5.08 -5.35 4.53
N LEU A 96 -5.50 -4.13 4.17
CA LEU A 96 -4.84 -2.90 4.63
C LEU A 96 -4.91 -2.77 6.15
N PHE A 97 -6.08 -3.01 6.75
CA PHE A 97 -6.22 -2.95 8.21
C PHE A 97 -5.32 -3.97 8.91
N LYS A 98 -5.24 -5.21 8.40
CA LYS A 98 -4.33 -6.24 8.92
C LYS A 98 -2.86 -5.82 8.82
N ALA A 99 -2.45 -5.29 7.67
CA ALA A 99 -1.08 -4.84 7.44
C ALA A 99 -0.68 -3.72 8.42
N LEU A 100 -1.51 -2.69 8.56
CA LEU A 100 -1.27 -1.58 9.49
C LEU A 100 -1.30 -2.06 10.95
N SER A 101 -2.24 -2.94 11.30
CA SER A 101 -2.38 -3.51 12.65
C SER A 101 -1.15 -4.31 13.09
N ALA A 102 -0.52 -5.04 12.17
CA ALA A 102 0.60 -5.92 12.47
C ALA A 102 1.96 -5.20 12.40
N ASN A 103 2.10 -4.22 11.51
CA ASN A 103 3.41 -3.68 11.15
C ASN A 103 3.71 -2.28 11.70
N CYS A 104 2.72 -1.56 12.22
CA CYS A 104 2.92 -0.18 12.69
C CYS A 104 2.81 -0.08 14.22
N ASP A 105 3.70 0.71 14.84
CA ASP A 105 3.54 1.09 16.25
C ASP A 105 2.76 2.41 16.39
N GLN A 106 2.83 3.25 15.36
CA GLN A 106 2.22 4.57 15.29
C GLN A 106 1.58 4.84 13.92
N LEU A 107 0.35 5.32 13.94
CA LEU A 107 -0.36 5.77 12.75
C LEU A 107 -0.72 7.25 12.90
N VAL A 108 -0.18 8.09 12.04
CA VAL A 108 -0.53 9.51 11.95
C VAL A 108 -1.56 9.67 10.84
N LEU A 109 -2.74 10.16 11.18
CA LEU A 109 -3.92 10.21 10.32
C LEU A 109 -4.20 11.68 9.95
N LEU A 110 -3.74 12.09 8.77
CA LEU A 110 -3.89 13.46 8.25
C LEU A 110 -5.24 13.64 7.55
N CYS A 111 -6.10 14.46 8.16
CA CYS A 111 -7.45 14.74 7.66
C CYS A 111 -7.43 15.99 6.77
N GLY A 112 -7.57 15.81 5.45
CA GLY A 112 -7.72 16.90 4.49
C GLY A 112 -9.09 17.59 4.60
N HIS A 113 -9.11 18.86 4.21
CA HIS A 113 -10.30 19.72 4.10
C HIS A 113 -10.23 20.58 2.84
N TYR A 114 -11.32 21.28 2.55
CA TYR A 114 -11.43 22.17 1.39
C TYR A 114 -11.16 21.39 0.08
N GLU A 115 -10.37 21.91 -0.84
CA GLU A 115 -9.98 21.20 -2.08
C GLU A 115 -8.89 20.14 -1.82
N GLY A 116 -8.26 20.15 -0.64
CA GLY A 116 -7.17 19.25 -0.28
C GLY A 116 -6.03 19.98 0.43
N VAL A 117 -4.87 19.32 0.47
CA VAL A 117 -3.63 19.87 1.01
C VAL A 117 -2.69 20.27 -0.12
N ASP A 118 -1.78 21.21 0.15
CA ASP A 118 -0.71 21.55 -0.78
C ASP A 118 0.11 20.31 -1.16
N GLU A 119 0.33 20.09 -2.46
CA GLU A 119 0.99 18.89 -3.00
C GLU A 119 2.37 18.64 -2.39
N ARG A 120 3.09 19.68 -1.95
CA ARG A 120 4.42 19.54 -1.31
C ARG A 120 4.35 18.77 0.01
N VAL A 121 3.19 18.73 0.66
CA VAL A 121 2.93 17.91 1.86
C VAL A 121 3.10 16.42 1.56
N MET A 122 2.96 15.98 0.31
CA MET A 122 3.11 14.57 -0.05
C MET A 122 4.52 14.03 0.23
N SER A 123 5.53 14.91 0.30
CA SER A 123 6.88 14.54 0.76
C SER A 123 6.96 14.09 2.23
N LEU A 124 5.93 14.39 3.02
CA LEU A 124 5.79 14.04 4.44
C LEU A 124 4.78 12.90 4.67
N VAL A 125 4.14 12.43 3.59
CA VAL A 125 3.09 11.41 3.61
C VAL A 125 3.69 10.09 3.14
N ASP A 126 3.45 9.04 3.92
CA ASP A 126 3.90 7.69 3.60
C ASP A 126 2.92 6.93 2.72
N ARG A 127 1.63 7.26 2.83
CA ARG A 127 0.55 6.59 2.11
C ARG A 127 -0.67 7.49 1.93
N GLU A 128 -1.23 7.46 0.74
CA GLU A 128 -2.55 8.01 0.43
C GLU A 128 -3.61 6.90 0.47
N VAL A 129 -4.73 7.14 1.17
CA VAL A 129 -5.79 6.13 1.34
C VAL A 129 -7.16 6.73 1.01
N SER A 130 -7.92 6.04 0.16
CA SER A 130 -9.29 6.36 -0.21
C SER A 130 -10.29 5.48 0.54
N LEU A 131 -11.40 6.06 0.99
CA LEU A 131 -12.52 5.30 1.55
C LEU A 131 -13.31 4.52 0.49
N GLY A 132 -13.30 5.01 -0.75
CA GLY A 132 -14.06 4.47 -1.87
C GLY A 132 -14.30 5.53 -2.95
N ASP A 133 -14.97 5.13 -4.03
CA ASP A 133 -15.16 5.94 -5.23
C ASP A 133 -16.29 6.98 -5.07
N PHE A 134 -16.09 7.90 -4.13
CA PHE A 134 -16.98 9.02 -3.85
C PHE A 134 -16.22 10.13 -3.12
N VAL A 135 -16.81 11.33 -3.05
CA VAL A 135 -16.20 12.52 -2.43
C VAL A 135 -16.93 12.87 -1.14
N LEU A 136 -16.15 13.20 -0.11
CA LEU A 136 -16.63 13.70 1.18
C LEU A 136 -16.13 15.12 1.42
N THR A 137 -16.77 15.83 2.33
CA THR A 137 -16.38 17.20 2.70
C THR A 137 -15.13 17.25 3.59
N CYS A 138 -14.67 16.11 4.10
CA CYS A 138 -13.68 16.07 5.17
C CYS A 138 -12.97 14.71 5.28
N GLY A 139 -11.72 14.73 5.75
CA GLY A 139 -10.88 13.54 5.96
C GLY A 139 -11.12 12.81 7.29
N GLU A 140 -11.94 13.34 8.19
CA GLU A 140 -12.16 12.76 9.52
C GLU A 140 -12.97 11.45 9.46
N ILE A 141 -13.90 11.33 8.51
CA ILE A 141 -14.70 10.10 8.29
C ILE A 141 -13.79 8.93 7.87
N PRO A 142 -12.94 9.06 6.83
CA PRO A 142 -11.99 7.99 6.51
C PRO A 142 -10.98 7.74 7.64
N ALA A 143 -10.49 8.78 8.33
CA ALA A 143 -9.59 8.62 9.47
C ALA A 143 -10.22 7.77 10.60
N LEU A 144 -11.46 8.08 10.98
CA LEU A 144 -12.21 7.32 11.97
C LEU A 144 -12.44 5.87 11.52
N THR A 145 -12.71 5.67 10.23
CA THR A 145 -12.92 4.34 9.64
C THR A 145 -11.66 3.49 9.74
N LEU A 146 -10.50 4.02 9.33
CA LEU A 146 -9.22 3.34 9.42
C LEU A 146 -8.82 3.07 10.88
N LEU A 147 -8.96 4.07 11.76
CA LEU A 147 -8.72 3.90 13.19
C LEU A 147 -9.57 2.76 13.76
N ASN A 148 -10.87 2.74 13.47
CA ASN A 148 -11.78 1.70 13.95
C ASN A 148 -11.37 0.31 13.43
N GLY A 149 -11.12 0.18 12.12
CA GLY A 149 -10.73 -1.07 11.48
C GLY A 149 -9.43 -1.64 12.04
N VAL A 150 -8.40 -0.81 12.20
CA VAL A 150 -7.11 -1.23 12.75
C VAL A 150 -7.20 -1.54 14.25
N LEU A 151 -7.82 -0.65 15.05
CA LEU A 151 -7.95 -0.85 16.50
C LEU A 151 -8.71 -2.13 16.83
N ARG A 152 -9.73 -2.46 16.01
CA ARG A 152 -10.53 -3.67 16.18
C ARG A 152 -9.72 -4.96 16.09
N LEU A 153 -8.65 -4.97 15.30
CA LEU A 153 -7.75 -6.10 15.12
C LEU A 153 -6.67 -6.19 16.21
N GLN A 154 -6.51 -5.16 17.04
CA GLN A 154 -5.55 -5.21 18.15
C GLN A 154 -5.98 -6.23 19.21
N PRO A 155 -5.04 -7.04 19.74
CA PRO A 155 -5.34 -8.03 20.77
C PRO A 155 -6.07 -7.43 21.97
N GLY A 156 -7.14 -8.09 22.40
CA GLY A 156 -7.98 -7.66 23.52
C GLY A 156 -9.05 -6.62 23.19
N THR A 157 -9.12 -6.09 21.96
CA THR A 157 -10.19 -5.16 21.56
C THR A 157 -11.51 -5.90 21.44
N VAL A 158 -11.56 -6.96 20.63
CA VAL A 158 -12.72 -7.86 20.55
C VAL A 158 -12.64 -8.94 21.64
N GLY A 159 -13.80 -9.38 22.12
CA GLY A 159 -13.86 -10.32 23.26
C GLY A 159 -13.50 -11.76 22.92
N LYS A 160 -13.76 -12.21 21.69
CA LYS A 160 -13.43 -13.55 21.19
C LYS A 160 -12.70 -13.41 19.88
N GLU A 161 -11.39 -13.63 19.87
CA GLU A 161 -10.57 -13.45 18.67
C GLU A 161 -10.98 -14.41 17.55
N GLU A 162 -11.56 -15.57 17.89
CA GLU A 162 -12.09 -16.51 16.90
C GLU A 162 -13.21 -15.90 16.05
N SER A 163 -13.93 -14.89 16.56
CA SER A 163 -14.96 -14.21 15.76
C SER A 163 -14.35 -13.49 14.56
N LEU A 164 -13.12 -12.98 14.69
CA LEU A 164 -12.42 -12.29 13.62
C LEU A 164 -12.15 -13.20 12.43
N LYS A 165 -12.08 -14.53 12.60
CA LYS A 165 -11.76 -15.47 11.52
C LYS A 165 -12.96 -15.82 10.65
N ALA A 166 -14.18 -15.57 11.13
CA ALA A 166 -15.43 -15.94 10.46
C ALA A 166 -16.12 -14.74 9.79
N GLU A 167 -15.44 -13.60 9.71
CA GLU A 167 -16.02 -12.35 9.19
C GLU A 167 -15.93 -12.25 7.67
N SER A 168 -16.72 -11.32 7.11
CA SER A 168 -16.61 -10.99 5.69
C SER A 168 -15.19 -10.51 5.37
N PHE A 169 -14.68 -10.89 4.20
CA PHE A 169 -13.36 -10.47 3.68
C PHE A 169 -12.13 -11.05 4.40
N GLU A 170 -12.32 -11.97 5.35
CA GLU A 170 -11.22 -12.79 5.89
C GLU A 170 -10.75 -13.84 4.89
N GLU A 171 -11.74 -14.45 4.24
CA GLU A 171 -11.63 -15.11 2.95
C GLU A 171 -12.28 -14.21 1.89
N PRO A 172 -12.14 -14.47 0.58
CA PRO A 172 -12.88 -13.77 -0.46
C PRO A 172 -14.39 -14.11 -0.47
N LEU A 173 -15.01 -14.13 0.72
CA LEU A 173 -16.41 -14.45 0.97
C LEU A 173 -17.04 -13.40 1.88
N LEU A 174 -18.33 -13.17 1.68
CA LEU A 174 -19.20 -12.49 2.63
C LEU A 174 -19.62 -13.44 3.76
N ASP A 175 -20.05 -12.87 4.88
CA ASP A 175 -20.54 -13.61 6.04
C ASP A 175 -21.95 -14.21 5.82
N TYR A 176 -22.25 -15.28 6.55
CA TYR A 176 -23.52 -16.00 6.48
C TYR A 176 -24.67 -15.22 7.15
N PRO A 177 -25.95 -15.58 6.92
CA PRO A 177 -27.06 -14.98 7.63
C PRO A 177 -27.05 -15.34 9.11
N HIS A 178 -27.14 -14.33 9.97
CA HIS A 178 -27.30 -14.52 11.41
C HIS A 178 -28.76 -14.48 11.81
N TYR A 179 -29.14 -15.40 12.69
CA TYR A 179 -30.48 -15.47 13.28
C TYR A 179 -30.37 -15.43 14.80
N THR A 180 -31.33 -14.78 15.44
CA THR A 180 -31.45 -14.76 16.89
C THR A 180 -32.90 -14.98 17.28
N ARG A 181 -33.15 -15.10 18.59
CA ARG A 181 -34.50 -15.29 19.13
C ARG A 181 -35.38 -14.08 18.79
N PRO A 182 -36.69 -14.28 18.56
CA PRO A 182 -37.45 -15.55 18.66
C PRO A 182 -37.31 -16.47 17.43
N PRO A 183 -37.69 -17.77 17.54
CA PRO A 183 -37.62 -18.74 16.42
C PRO A 183 -38.50 -18.42 15.22
N GLU A 184 -39.58 -17.66 15.42
CA GLU A 184 -40.45 -17.16 14.36
C GLU A 184 -40.69 -15.67 14.55
N PHE A 185 -40.54 -14.90 13.48
CA PHE A 185 -40.82 -13.47 13.45
C PHE A 185 -41.61 -13.12 12.18
N ARG A 186 -42.86 -12.69 12.34
CA ARG A 186 -43.76 -12.32 11.23
C ARG A 186 -43.93 -13.43 10.17
N GLY A 187 -44.05 -14.68 10.61
CA GLY A 187 -44.17 -15.84 9.72
C GLY A 187 -42.84 -16.31 9.09
N LEU A 188 -41.72 -15.64 9.37
CA LEU A 188 -40.39 -16.08 8.97
C LEU A 188 -39.77 -16.92 10.08
N THR A 189 -39.36 -18.14 9.78
CA THR A 189 -38.77 -19.07 10.74
C THR A 189 -37.24 -19.12 10.62
N VAL A 190 -36.57 -19.35 11.76
CA VAL A 190 -35.14 -19.68 11.76
C VAL A 190 -34.92 -21.02 11.05
N PRO A 191 -33.91 -21.15 10.15
CA PRO A 191 -33.59 -22.41 9.50
C PRO A 191 -33.46 -23.57 10.50
N ALA A 192 -34.16 -24.68 10.25
CA ALA A 192 -34.22 -25.81 11.18
C ALA A 192 -32.84 -26.37 11.55
N VAL A 193 -31.89 -26.34 10.60
CA VAL A 193 -30.49 -26.77 10.82
C VAL A 193 -29.81 -25.98 11.96
N LEU A 194 -30.10 -24.68 12.10
CA LEU A 194 -29.56 -23.83 13.16
C LEU A 194 -30.15 -24.15 14.54
N MET A 195 -31.30 -24.82 14.58
CA MET A 195 -31.97 -25.27 15.80
C MET A 195 -31.68 -26.74 16.15
N SER A 196 -30.93 -27.46 15.30
CA SER A 196 -30.72 -28.90 15.42
C SER A 196 -29.71 -29.31 16.50
N GLY A 197 -28.83 -28.40 16.93
CA GLY A 197 -27.69 -28.70 17.80
C GLY A 197 -26.55 -29.48 17.11
N ASN A 198 -26.69 -29.83 15.82
CA ASN A 198 -25.64 -30.53 15.07
C ASN A 198 -24.59 -29.52 14.56
N HIS A 199 -23.48 -29.41 15.29
CA HIS A 199 -22.40 -28.48 14.96
C HIS A 199 -21.84 -28.65 13.54
N GLY A 200 -21.70 -29.89 13.05
CA GLY A 200 -21.19 -30.14 11.69
C GLY A 200 -22.16 -29.68 10.60
N ALA A 201 -23.45 -29.99 10.76
CA ALA A 201 -24.48 -29.54 9.83
C ALA A 201 -24.65 -28.01 9.84
N ILE A 202 -24.52 -27.38 11.01
CA ILE A 202 -24.56 -25.92 11.15
C ILE A 202 -23.39 -25.27 10.41
N GLU A 203 -22.17 -25.79 10.58
CA GLU A 203 -20.99 -25.22 9.94
C GLU A 203 -21.02 -25.39 8.42
N GLN A 204 -21.46 -26.57 7.93
CA GLN A 204 -21.69 -26.79 6.51
C GLN A 204 -22.71 -25.80 5.94
N TRP A 205 -23.86 -25.63 6.62
CA TRP A 205 -24.89 -24.67 6.19
C TRP A 205 -24.35 -23.24 6.14
N ARG A 206 -23.56 -22.81 7.15
CA ARG A 206 -22.92 -21.49 7.16
C ARG A 206 -22.03 -21.30 5.94
N ARG A 207 -21.18 -22.28 5.64
CA ARG A 207 -20.27 -22.21 4.48
C ARG A 207 -21.04 -22.11 3.16
N GLU A 208 -22.09 -22.93 3.00
CA GLU A 208 -22.94 -22.90 1.80
C GLU A 208 -23.61 -21.53 1.63
N GLU A 209 -24.12 -20.93 2.70
CA GLU A 209 -24.74 -19.60 2.68
C GLU A 209 -23.73 -18.47 2.40
N GLN A 210 -22.50 -18.55 2.92
CA GLN A 210 -21.44 -17.59 2.59
C GLN A 210 -21.18 -17.58 1.07
N ILE A 211 -21.04 -18.76 0.46
CA ILE A 211 -20.81 -18.91 -0.97
C ILE A 211 -22.00 -18.38 -1.77
N LEU A 212 -23.22 -18.81 -1.43
CA LEU A 212 -24.45 -18.38 -2.10
C LEU A 212 -24.58 -16.85 -2.08
N ARG A 213 -24.41 -16.23 -0.90
CA ARG A 213 -24.54 -14.79 -0.72
C ARG A 213 -23.44 -14.01 -1.43
N THR A 214 -22.22 -14.52 -1.43
CA THR A 214 -21.10 -13.90 -2.15
C THR A 214 -21.37 -13.88 -3.65
N ARG A 215 -21.80 -15.00 -4.23
CA ARG A 215 -22.20 -15.08 -5.65
C ARG A 215 -23.32 -14.11 -6.01
N GLU A 216 -24.31 -13.97 -5.13
CA GLU A 216 -25.45 -13.09 -5.36
C GLU A 216 -25.06 -11.61 -5.29
N ARG A 217 -24.26 -11.21 -4.29
CA ARG A 217 -24.08 -9.78 -3.94
C ARG A 217 -22.72 -9.20 -4.31
N ARG A 218 -21.69 -10.04 -4.31
CA ARG A 218 -20.29 -9.68 -4.59
C ARG A 218 -19.65 -10.74 -5.48
N PRO A 219 -20.20 -10.98 -6.69
CA PRO A 219 -19.64 -11.95 -7.63
C PRO A 219 -18.20 -11.60 -8.06
N ASP A 220 -17.77 -10.37 -7.81
CA ASP A 220 -16.39 -9.91 -7.98
C ASP A 220 -15.40 -10.51 -6.97
N LEU A 221 -15.85 -10.96 -5.79
CA LEU A 221 -15.00 -11.67 -4.82
C LEU A 221 -14.84 -13.16 -5.19
N ASP A 222 -15.86 -13.73 -5.83
CA ASP A 222 -15.87 -15.12 -6.32
C ASP A 222 -15.12 -15.27 -7.66
N ARG A 223 -14.68 -14.14 -8.24
CA ARG A 223 -13.81 -14.07 -9.41
C ARG A 223 -12.44 -13.58 -8.96
N PRO A 224 -11.34 -13.98 -9.63
CA PRO A 224 -10.07 -13.28 -9.44
C PRO A 224 -10.31 -11.78 -9.66
N PRO A 225 -9.59 -10.90 -8.94
CA PRO A 225 -9.75 -9.45 -9.09
C PRO A 225 -9.73 -9.09 -10.57
N ALA A 226 -10.60 -8.14 -10.97
CA ALA A 226 -10.58 -7.62 -12.33
C ALA A 226 -9.12 -7.25 -12.65
N PRO A 227 -8.57 -7.71 -13.80
CA PRO A 227 -7.20 -7.36 -14.16
C PRO A 227 -7.05 -5.85 -14.08
N LEU A 228 -5.90 -5.39 -13.54
CA LEU A 228 -5.51 -3.99 -13.66
C LEU A 228 -5.78 -3.53 -15.09
N PRO A 229 -6.19 -2.26 -15.30
CA PRO A 229 -6.50 -1.75 -16.62
C PRO A 229 -5.40 -2.19 -17.59
N PRO A 230 -5.75 -2.77 -18.75
CA PRO A 230 -4.79 -3.37 -19.67
C PRO A 230 -3.90 -2.32 -20.33
N HIS A 231 -3.95 -1.07 -19.87
CA HIS A 231 -3.16 0.05 -20.36
C HIS A 231 -2.66 0.85 -19.14
N PRO A 232 -1.37 1.25 -19.11
CA PRO A 232 -0.89 2.28 -18.20
C PRO A 232 -1.79 3.53 -18.28
N PRO A 233 -2.03 4.24 -17.16
CA PRO A 233 -2.90 5.42 -17.15
C PRO A 233 -2.44 6.45 -18.20
N CYS A 234 -3.38 7.02 -18.96
CA CYS A 234 -3.14 7.99 -20.05
C CYS A 234 -2.58 9.35 -19.60
N MET A 235 -2.04 9.44 -18.38
CA MET A 235 -1.60 10.67 -17.73
C MET A 235 -0.13 10.95 -18.02
N GLY A 236 0.15 11.60 -19.15
CA GLY A 236 1.43 12.29 -19.44
C GLY A 236 2.70 11.42 -19.49
N PRO A 237 3.84 12.01 -19.92
CA PRO A 237 5.13 11.32 -20.04
C PRO A 237 5.90 11.23 -18.72
N ASP A 238 5.21 11.21 -17.57
CA ASP A 238 5.89 11.13 -16.27
C ASP A 238 6.36 9.70 -16.00
N GLN A 239 7.66 9.45 -16.20
CA GLN A 239 8.35 8.16 -16.00
C GLN A 239 7.94 7.45 -14.70
N TRP A 240 7.69 8.22 -13.64
CA TRP A 240 7.36 7.69 -12.33
C TRP A 240 5.96 7.05 -12.29
N THR A 241 5.00 7.61 -13.02
CA THR A 241 3.67 7.03 -13.18
C THR A 241 3.73 5.66 -13.84
N GLN A 242 4.60 5.45 -14.85
CA GLN A 242 4.76 4.11 -15.43
C GLN A 242 5.51 3.15 -14.50
N VAL A 243 6.54 3.61 -13.79
CA VAL A 243 7.21 2.79 -12.75
C VAL A 243 6.18 2.31 -11.72
N LYS A 244 5.35 3.20 -11.19
CA LYS A 244 4.29 2.86 -10.23
C LYS A 244 3.34 1.79 -10.78
N TRP A 245 2.92 1.92 -12.03
CA TRP A 245 2.02 0.95 -12.66
C TRP A 245 2.67 -0.43 -12.82
N VAL A 246 3.93 -0.51 -13.29
CA VAL A 246 4.67 -1.78 -13.43
C VAL A 246 4.76 -2.50 -12.09
N ILE A 247 5.10 -1.76 -11.04
CA ILE A 247 5.26 -2.30 -9.70
C ILE A 247 3.92 -2.80 -9.14
N GLN A 248 2.87 -1.99 -9.26
CA GLN A 248 1.51 -2.40 -8.85
C GLN A 248 1.04 -3.64 -9.59
N ARG A 249 1.43 -3.80 -10.86
CA ARG A 249 1.10 -4.98 -11.68
C ARG A 249 1.80 -6.24 -11.19
N LEU A 250 3.10 -6.16 -10.90
CA LEU A 250 3.84 -7.26 -10.27
C LEU A 250 3.25 -7.65 -8.91
N GLU A 251 2.91 -6.66 -8.08
CA GLU A 251 2.35 -6.88 -6.74
C GLU A 251 0.94 -7.48 -6.77
N ALA A 252 0.07 -6.99 -7.68
CA ALA A 252 -1.28 -7.50 -7.83
C ALA A 252 -1.31 -8.99 -8.20
N ASP A 253 -0.36 -9.43 -9.02
CA ASP A 253 -0.21 -10.83 -9.41
C ASP A 253 0.73 -11.61 -8.47
N GLN A 254 1.09 -11.05 -7.31
CA GLN A 254 1.94 -11.68 -6.29
C GLN A 254 3.28 -12.19 -6.85
N ILE A 255 3.85 -11.48 -7.82
CA ILE A 255 5.17 -11.79 -8.39
C ILE A 255 6.22 -11.15 -7.50
N ARG A 256 7.13 -11.96 -6.96
CA ARG A 256 8.24 -11.42 -6.16
C ARG A 256 9.24 -10.73 -7.09
N TYR A 257 9.62 -9.51 -6.72
CA TYR A 257 10.53 -8.70 -7.51
C TYR A 257 11.53 -7.94 -6.62
N GLN A 258 12.60 -7.44 -7.22
CA GLN A 258 13.44 -6.40 -6.66
C GLN A 258 13.84 -5.41 -7.76
N VAL A 259 13.76 -4.12 -7.49
CA VAL A 259 14.31 -3.07 -8.35
C VAL A 259 15.84 -3.08 -8.22
N THR A 260 16.53 -3.03 -9.36
CA THR A 260 17.99 -2.98 -9.44
C THR A 260 18.46 -1.80 -10.31
N GLY A 261 19.73 -1.84 -10.73
CA GLY A 261 20.26 -0.91 -11.72
C GLY A 261 20.22 0.57 -11.33
N GLY A 262 19.82 1.41 -12.28
CA GLY A 262 19.83 2.86 -12.15
C GLY A 262 18.86 3.37 -11.09
N LEU A 263 17.61 2.89 -11.10
CA LEU A 263 16.59 3.29 -10.13
C LEU A 263 17.01 2.90 -8.70
N ALA A 264 17.52 1.69 -8.49
CA ALA A 264 18.03 1.29 -7.18
C ALA A 264 19.14 2.24 -6.69
N GLY A 265 20.03 2.69 -7.59
CA GLY A 265 21.02 3.73 -7.27
C GLY A 265 20.37 5.03 -6.80
N ASN A 266 19.37 5.53 -7.55
CA ASN A 266 18.68 6.78 -7.23
C ASN A 266 17.93 6.71 -5.89
N LEU A 267 17.40 5.54 -5.55
CA LEU A 267 16.77 5.27 -4.25
C LEU A 267 17.76 5.36 -3.08
N TYR A 268 19.06 5.20 -3.34
CA TYR A 268 20.11 5.47 -2.37
C TYR A 268 20.68 6.90 -2.47
N GLY A 269 20.24 7.72 -3.42
CA GLY A 269 20.66 9.12 -3.55
C GLY A 269 21.64 9.41 -4.68
N SER A 270 21.85 8.47 -5.61
CA SER A 270 22.52 8.78 -6.89
C SER A 270 21.71 9.80 -7.69
N ALA A 271 22.40 10.76 -8.32
CA ALA A 271 21.80 11.78 -9.17
C ALA A 271 21.67 11.37 -10.66
N TRP A 272 21.92 10.11 -10.99
CA TRP A 272 21.90 9.64 -12.38
C TRP A 272 20.50 9.64 -12.98
N PRO A 273 20.33 10.09 -14.23
CA PRO A 273 19.04 10.05 -14.90
C PRO A 273 18.54 8.61 -15.05
N LEU A 274 17.24 8.41 -14.84
CA LEU A 274 16.58 7.14 -15.08
C LEU A 274 16.41 6.94 -16.59
N HIS A 275 17.08 5.93 -17.14
CA HIS A 275 16.99 5.58 -18.56
C HIS A 275 15.97 4.47 -18.80
N ASP A 276 15.89 3.54 -17.86
CA ASP A 276 15.15 2.30 -17.88
C ASP A 276 14.81 1.85 -16.46
N LEU A 277 13.85 0.94 -16.35
CA LEU A 277 13.48 0.28 -15.10
C LEU A 277 14.00 -1.16 -15.12
N ASP A 278 15.09 -1.42 -14.39
CA ASP A 278 15.62 -2.76 -14.17
C ASP A 278 14.91 -3.44 -12.99
N VAL A 279 14.32 -4.61 -13.22
CA VAL A 279 13.66 -5.41 -12.19
C VAL A 279 14.07 -6.87 -12.32
N ASP A 280 14.58 -7.45 -11.24
CA ASP A 280 14.72 -8.90 -11.18
C ASP A 280 13.45 -9.52 -10.60
N VAL A 281 13.00 -10.62 -11.19
CA VAL A 281 11.91 -11.45 -10.69
C VAL A 281 12.39 -12.87 -10.50
N ALA A 282 11.70 -13.63 -9.64
CA ALA A 282 12.07 -15.02 -9.39
C ALA A 282 11.93 -15.82 -10.69
N ILE A 283 12.91 -16.67 -11.01
CA ILE A 283 12.83 -17.51 -12.23
C ILE A 283 11.53 -18.34 -12.30
N ALA A 284 11.03 -18.79 -11.14
CA ALA A 284 9.77 -19.55 -11.04
C ALA A 284 8.51 -18.70 -11.36
N ASP A 285 8.61 -17.38 -11.26
CA ASP A 285 7.53 -16.43 -11.56
C ASP A 285 7.71 -15.77 -12.93
N PHE A 286 8.76 -16.09 -13.69
CA PHE A 286 9.10 -15.39 -14.93
C PHE A 286 8.03 -15.57 -16.03
N ASP A 287 7.51 -16.78 -16.20
CA ASP A 287 6.39 -17.04 -17.14
C ASP A 287 5.12 -16.31 -16.73
N ARG A 288 4.88 -16.16 -15.43
CA ARG A 288 3.75 -15.38 -14.89
C ARG A 288 3.95 -13.90 -15.20
N ALA A 289 5.16 -13.38 -14.97
CA ALA A 289 5.50 -12.00 -15.34
C ALA A 289 5.31 -11.73 -16.83
N TYR A 290 5.69 -12.67 -17.71
CA TYR A 290 5.40 -12.53 -19.13
C TYR A 290 3.90 -12.47 -19.43
N ALA A 291 3.10 -13.37 -18.84
CA ALA A 291 1.65 -13.33 -19.02
C ALA A 291 1.04 -11.99 -18.54
N CYS A 292 1.61 -11.36 -17.50
CA CYS A 292 1.16 -10.06 -16.98
C CYS A 292 1.44 -8.89 -17.92
N PHE A 293 2.52 -8.96 -18.70
CA PHE A 293 3.05 -7.84 -19.50
C PHE A 293 3.11 -8.11 -21.01
N GLN A 294 2.56 -9.23 -21.51
CA GLN A 294 2.67 -9.64 -22.91
C GLN A 294 2.28 -8.55 -23.93
N ASP A 295 1.32 -7.68 -23.60
CA ASP A 295 0.84 -6.62 -24.49
C ASP A 295 1.82 -5.44 -24.64
N TRP A 296 2.81 -5.35 -23.75
CA TRP A 296 3.89 -4.34 -23.78
C TRP A 296 5.25 -4.95 -24.10
N ALA A 297 5.32 -6.26 -24.25
CA ALA A 297 6.54 -6.96 -24.57
C ALA A 297 7.02 -6.53 -25.97
N ILE A 298 8.24 -6.02 -26.05
CA ILE A 298 8.87 -5.70 -27.35
C ILE A 298 9.07 -6.98 -28.16
N ALA A 299 9.37 -8.08 -27.47
CA ALA A 299 9.47 -9.43 -28.01
C ALA A 299 9.14 -10.47 -26.91
N PRO A 300 8.82 -11.72 -27.27
CA PRO A 300 8.71 -12.80 -26.30
C PRO A 300 9.99 -12.93 -25.45
N PRO A 301 9.91 -13.46 -24.21
CA PRO A 301 11.07 -13.62 -23.36
C PRO A 301 12.07 -14.57 -24.01
N ASP A 302 13.33 -14.15 -24.05
CA ASP A 302 14.39 -14.94 -24.65
C ASP A 302 15.69 -14.75 -23.89
N ARG A 303 16.65 -15.65 -24.14
CA ARG A 303 17.99 -15.53 -23.62
C ARG A 303 18.72 -14.40 -24.34
N TYR A 304 18.99 -13.33 -23.61
CA TYR A 304 19.78 -12.19 -24.07
C TYR A 304 21.25 -12.40 -23.74
N VAL A 305 22.11 -12.40 -24.77
CA VAL A 305 23.57 -12.51 -24.61
C VAL A 305 24.25 -11.40 -25.40
N ASP A 306 25.02 -10.56 -24.74
CA ASP A 306 25.86 -9.53 -25.37
C ASP A 306 27.30 -9.56 -24.83
N SER A 307 28.06 -8.47 -24.98
CA SER A 307 29.42 -8.38 -24.44
C SER A 307 29.49 -8.25 -22.92
N GLU A 308 28.38 -7.90 -22.26
CA GLU A 308 28.31 -7.57 -20.84
C GLU A 308 27.45 -8.53 -20.03
N PHE A 309 26.46 -9.19 -20.64
CA PHE A 309 25.40 -9.91 -19.96
C PHE A 309 25.00 -11.21 -20.67
N ASP A 310 24.56 -12.18 -19.88
CA ASP A 310 23.86 -13.40 -20.30
C ASP A 310 22.68 -13.62 -19.36
N LEU A 311 21.48 -13.27 -19.82
CA LEU A 311 20.26 -13.13 -19.03
C LEU A 311 19.11 -13.89 -19.69
N LEU A 312 18.13 -14.33 -18.91
CA LEU A 312 16.78 -14.54 -19.41
C LEU A 312 16.03 -13.22 -19.22
N LEU A 313 15.66 -12.57 -20.34
CA LEU A 313 15.20 -11.18 -20.37
C LEU A 313 13.83 -11.07 -21.03
N LEU A 314 12.94 -10.31 -20.40
CA LEU A 314 11.71 -9.81 -20.99
C LEU A 314 11.78 -8.29 -21.00
N ARG A 315 11.84 -7.71 -22.21
CA ARG A 315 11.88 -6.27 -22.40
C ARG A 315 10.50 -5.73 -22.74
N LEU A 316 10.08 -4.68 -22.04
CA LEU A 316 8.80 -4.02 -22.22
C LEU A 316 9.01 -2.57 -22.65
N ASP A 317 8.07 -2.05 -23.45
CA ASP A 317 7.87 -0.61 -23.66
C ASP A 317 6.54 -0.20 -23.02
N VAL A 318 6.62 0.47 -21.87
CA VAL A 318 5.46 0.97 -21.13
C VAL A 318 5.37 2.48 -21.37
N ASN A 319 4.67 2.89 -22.43
CA ASN A 319 4.48 4.31 -22.81
C ASN A 319 5.79 5.11 -22.88
N GLY A 320 6.87 4.54 -23.43
CA GLY A 320 8.18 5.18 -23.56
C GLY A 320 9.13 4.95 -22.39
N LEU A 321 8.69 4.28 -21.32
CA LEU A 321 9.58 3.71 -20.31
C LEU A 321 10.01 2.30 -20.75
N LEU A 322 11.31 2.11 -20.98
CA LEU A 322 11.88 0.77 -21.16
C LEU A 322 11.95 0.06 -19.81
N VAL A 323 11.46 -1.16 -19.75
CA VAL A 323 11.50 -2.01 -18.55
C VAL A 323 12.17 -3.33 -18.91
N ASP A 324 13.24 -3.66 -18.20
CA ASP A 324 13.98 -4.91 -18.37
C ASP A 324 13.68 -5.82 -17.17
N LEU A 325 12.81 -6.82 -17.39
CA LEU A 325 12.50 -7.87 -16.41
C LEU A 325 13.49 -9.03 -16.58
N CYS A 326 14.32 -9.26 -15.56
CA CYS A 326 15.36 -10.28 -15.56
C CYS A 326 15.02 -11.42 -14.60
N ALA A 327 15.28 -12.67 -15.00
CA ALA A 327 15.18 -13.79 -14.06
C ALA A 327 16.43 -13.84 -13.16
N ASP A 328 16.22 -13.71 -11.85
CA ASP A 328 17.27 -13.56 -10.83
C ASP A 328 18.32 -14.70 -10.81
N GLU A 329 17.88 -15.95 -10.88
CA GLU A 329 18.76 -17.14 -10.84
C GLU A 329 19.41 -17.45 -12.21
N ALA A 330 19.05 -16.72 -13.26
CA ALA A 330 19.56 -16.89 -14.62
C ALA A 330 20.32 -15.66 -15.15
N ALA A 331 20.80 -14.79 -14.26
CA ALA A 331 21.45 -13.54 -14.60
C ALA A 331 22.98 -13.59 -14.40
N TYR A 332 23.74 -13.35 -15.47
CA TYR A 332 25.21 -13.37 -15.43
C TYR A 332 25.81 -12.15 -16.10
N ALA A 333 26.90 -11.66 -15.52
CA ALA A 333 27.79 -10.69 -16.15
C ALA A 333 28.91 -11.41 -16.91
N ILE A 334 29.24 -10.93 -18.11
CA ILE A 334 30.34 -11.42 -18.93
C ILE A 334 31.55 -10.51 -18.71
N ARG A 335 32.68 -11.11 -18.31
CA ARG A 335 33.96 -10.40 -18.14
C ARG A 335 35.07 -11.16 -18.86
N GLY A 336 35.45 -10.64 -20.02
CA GLY A 336 36.34 -11.35 -20.95
C GLY A 336 35.69 -12.66 -21.40
N GLN A 337 36.31 -13.80 -21.09
CA GLN A 337 35.75 -15.14 -21.37
C GLN A 337 35.00 -15.77 -20.19
N LYS A 338 34.85 -15.06 -19.06
CA LYS A 338 34.23 -15.59 -17.85
C LYS A 338 32.78 -15.14 -17.73
N ARG A 339 31.90 -16.06 -17.37
CA ARG A 339 30.52 -15.84 -16.97
C ARG A 339 30.45 -15.81 -15.45
N LEU A 340 30.10 -14.66 -14.87
CA LEU A 340 30.05 -14.45 -13.43
C LEU A 340 28.59 -14.26 -13.01
N PRO A 341 28.06 -15.03 -12.05
CA PRO A 341 26.68 -14.85 -11.62
C PRO A 341 26.50 -13.47 -10.98
N LEU A 342 25.38 -12.82 -11.30
CA LEU A 342 25.04 -11.52 -10.73
C LEU A 342 24.62 -11.64 -9.25
N ASN A 343 24.36 -12.86 -8.75
CA ASN A 343 23.98 -13.16 -7.36
C ASN A 343 22.92 -12.20 -6.82
N THR A 344 21.91 -11.96 -7.64
CA THR A 344 20.68 -11.27 -7.30
C THR A 344 19.91 -12.19 -6.34
N ASP A 345 19.68 -11.74 -5.11
CA ASP A 345 18.93 -12.50 -4.10
C ASP A 345 17.72 -11.70 -3.64
N LEU A 346 16.56 -12.06 -4.18
CA LEU A 346 15.27 -11.46 -3.85
C LEU A 346 14.92 -11.54 -2.36
N LYS A 347 15.52 -12.45 -1.58
CA LYS A 347 15.29 -12.56 -0.13
C LYS A 347 16.00 -11.44 0.64
N THR A 348 17.04 -10.86 0.05
CA THR A 348 17.78 -9.73 0.62
C THR A 348 17.25 -8.38 0.14
N ALA A 349 16.25 -8.39 -0.76
CA ALA A 349 15.52 -7.19 -1.11
C ALA A 349 14.89 -6.61 0.15
N HIS A 350 14.99 -5.30 0.30
CA HIS A 350 14.42 -4.57 1.41
C HIS A 350 13.47 -3.51 0.85
N HIS A 351 12.58 -3.07 1.71
CA HIS A 351 11.51 -2.17 1.33
C HIS A 351 11.96 -0.73 1.53
N THR A 352 11.94 0.08 0.47
CA THR A 352 12.22 1.52 0.54
C THR A 352 11.04 2.33 0.03
N ARG A 353 10.98 3.62 0.40
CA ARG A 353 9.95 4.55 -0.03
C ARG A 353 10.56 5.63 -0.92
N TYR A 354 9.93 5.90 -2.05
CA TYR A 354 10.32 6.98 -2.95
C TYR A 354 9.07 7.53 -3.63
N PHE A 355 8.90 8.85 -3.65
CA PHE A 355 7.68 9.53 -4.15
C PHE A 355 6.37 8.85 -3.71
N GLY A 356 6.26 8.51 -2.41
CA GLY A 356 5.06 7.90 -1.83
C GLY A 356 4.77 6.45 -2.23
N GLN A 357 5.59 5.83 -3.09
CA GLN A 357 5.47 4.41 -3.44
C GLN A 357 6.47 3.58 -2.65
N SER A 358 5.96 2.44 -2.22
CA SER A 358 6.68 1.38 -1.52
C SER A 358 7.25 0.40 -2.55
N LEU A 359 8.58 0.21 -2.56
CA LEU A 359 9.29 -0.62 -3.55
C LEU A 359 10.20 -1.64 -2.85
N TRP A 360 10.26 -2.87 -3.39
CA TRP A 360 11.33 -3.82 -3.08
C TRP A 360 12.59 -3.48 -3.86
N VAL A 361 13.70 -3.27 -3.17
CA VAL A 361 14.95 -2.80 -3.78
C VAL A 361 16.12 -3.65 -3.32
N GLN A 362 17.02 -3.94 -4.25
CA GLN A 362 18.29 -4.59 -3.95
C GLN A 362 19.07 -3.79 -2.90
N SER A 363 19.54 -4.47 -1.84
CA SER A 363 20.32 -3.83 -0.78
C SER A 363 21.56 -3.10 -1.32
N LEU A 364 21.95 -1.99 -0.67
CA LEU A 364 23.07 -1.14 -1.10
C LEU A 364 24.38 -1.94 -1.26
N HIS A 365 24.65 -2.87 -0.35
CA HIS A 365 25.80 -3.76 -0.43
C HIS A 365 25.79 -4.62 -1.71
N HIS A 366 24.64 -5.21 -2.06
CA HIS A 366 24.51 -6.03 -3.27
C HIS A 366 24.53 -5.18 -4.54
N LEU A 367 23.96 -3.97 -4.52
CA LEU A 367 24.04 -3.03 -5.63
C LEU A 367 25.49 -2.59 -5.92
N ILE A 368 26.28 -2.33 -4.88
CA ILE A 368 27.72 -2.05 -5.00
C ILE A 368 28.45 -3.25 -5.60
N ALA A 369 28.22 -4.47 -5.09
CA ALA A 369 28.84 -5.69 -5.62
C ALA A 369 28.45 -5.94 -7.09
N TYR A 370 27.19 -5.69 -7.44
CA TYR A 370 26.69 -5.74 -8.82
C TYR A 370 27.45 -4.74 -9.71
N LYS A 371 27.55 -3.46 -9.32
CA LYS A 371 28.26 -2.42 -10.08
C LYS A 371 29.78 -2.65 -10.15
N GLU A 372 30.38 -3.31 -9.16
CA GLU A 372 31.80 -3.72 -9.20
C GLU A 372 32.05 -4.82 -10.25
N ARG A 373 31.16 -5.83 -10.32
CA ARG A 373 31.20 -6.82 -11.41
C ARG A 373 30.98 -6.14 -12.76
N LEU A 374 30.10 -5.15 -12.77
CA LEU A 374 29.94 -4.00 -13.68
C LEU A 374 31.19 -3.30 -14.20
N GLY A 375 32.28 -3.26 -13.43
CA GLY A 375 33.40 -2.35 -13.73
C GLY A 375 32.99 -0.87 -13.77
N ARG A 376 31.84 -0.49 -13.18
CA ARG A 376 31.28 0.88 -13.22
C ARG A 376 31.81 1.69 -12.03
N SER A 377 32.94 2.38 -12.21
CA SER A 377 33.72 3.00 -11.11
C SER A 377 33.19 4.36 -10.60
N ALA A 378 32.50 5.15 -11.43
CA ALA A 378 32.06 6.51 -11.07
C ALA A 378 30.94 6.50 -10.00
N ASP A 379 29.86 5.75 -10.22
CA ASP A 379 28.72 5.65 -9.30
C ASP A 379 29.08 4.98 -7.98
N LEU A 380 30.10 4.11 -7.99
CA LEU A 380 30.56 3.39 -6.81
C LEU A 380 31.13 4.33 -5.75
N ALA A 381 31.77 5.43 -6.16
CA ALA A 381 32.33 6.40 -5.21
C ALA A 381 31.24 7.10 -4.40
N GLU A 382 30.14 7.46 -5.06
CA GLU A 382 28.96 8.11 -4.46
C GLU A 382 28.20 7.11 -3.56
N LEU A 383 27.89 5.92 -4.08
CA LEU A 383 27.15 4.91 -3.31
C LEU A 383 27.93 4.41 -2.06
N ARG A 384 29.26 4.35 -2.11
CA ARG A 384 30.09 3.98 -0.95
C ARG A 384 30.11 5.02 0.16
N GLN A 385 29.84 6.31 -0.13
CA GLN A 385 29.74 7.32 0.93
C GLN A 385 28.54 7.05 1.84
N LEU A 386 27.48 6.44 1.30
CA LEU A 386 26.25 6.11 2.03
C LEU A 386 26.38 4.89 2.94
N LEU A 387 27.45 4.10 2.80
CA LEU A 387 27.77 2.99 3.71
C LEU A 387 28.50 3.44 4.98
N ARG A 388 29.01 4.69 5.02
CA ARG A 388 29.77 5.26 6.14
C ARG A 388 28.88 6.13 6.98
#